data_AF-A0A5M6CW13-F1
#
_entry.id   AF-A0A5M6CW13-F1
#
_cell.length_a   1.000
_cell.length_b   1.000
_cell.length_c   1.000
_cell.angle_alpha   90.00
_cell.angle_beta   90.00
_cell.angle_gamma   90.00
#
_symmetry.space_group_name_H-M   'P 1'
#
loop_
_entity.id
_entity.type
_entity.pdbx_description
1 polymer ?
#
loop_
_entity_poly.entity_id
_entity_poly.type
_entity_poly.pdbx_seq_one_letter_code
_entity_poly.pdbx_strand_id
1 'polypeptide(L)'
;MKNLVSVFFLIILVACSNTEKAEVSQEKMVDVLYDLTVSSSARSTANRRDTIQYVVDYKQILKKHGIDSLKFIKAQKVYQQDPDVYAVIYDSVQKRLQKKLEEVRATKLDSTEEKLNPVISIKDVPFSRRRE
;
A
#
# COMPACT_ATOMS: atom_id res chain seq x y z
N MET A 1 -13.56 -41.02 -31.93
CA MET A 1 -13.14 -40.32 -30.69
C MET A 1 -11.81 -39.56 -30.82
N LYS A 2 -10.84 -40.03 -31.63
CA LYS A 2 -9.55 -39.36 -31.91
C LYS A 2 -9.68 -37.90 -32.40
N ASN A 3 -10.61 -37.68 -33.32
CA ASN A 3 -10.80 -36.39 -33.98
C ASN A 3 -11.42 -35.35 -33.03
N LEU A 4 -12.18 -35.80 -32.03
CA LEU A 4 -12.85 -34.92 -31.05
C LEU A 4 -11.85 -34.38 -30.01
N VAL A 5 -10.86 -35.21 -29.64
CA VAL A 5 -9.72 -34.78 -28.80
C VAL A 5 -8.87 -33.73 -29.53
N SER A 6 -8.64 -33.91 -30.83
CA SER A 6 -7.91 -32.94 -31.65
C SER A 6 -8.63 -31.58 -31.76
N VAL A 7 -9.97 -31.59 -31.88
CA VAL A 7 -10.78 -30.37 -31.92
C VAL A 7 -10.79 -29.66 -30.58
N PHE A 8 -10.88 -30.41 -29.47
CA PHE A 8 -10.80 -29.85 -28.12
C PHE A 8 -9.43 -29.20 -27.83
N PHE A 9 -8.35 -29.82 -28.31
CA PHE A 9 -7.00 -29.27 -28.18
C PHE A 9 -6.88 -27.92 -28.90
N LEU A 10 -7.49 -27.77 -30.08
CA LEU A 10 -7.43 -26.56 -30.90
C LEU A 10 -8.20 -25.37 -30.29
N ILE A 11 -9.28 -25.64 -29.55
CA ILE A 11 -10.07 -24.61 -28.82
C ILE A 11 -9.26 -24.01 -27.66
N ILE A 12 -8.37 -24.77 -27.04
CA ILE A 12 -7.54 -24.30 -25.91
C ILE A 12 -6.50 -23.25 -26.37
N LEU A 13 -6.05 -23.30 -27.63
CA LEU A 13 -5.07 -22.33 -28.16
C LEU A 13 -5.66 -20.94 -28.46
N VAL A 14 -6.99 -20.83 -28.65
CA VAL A 14 -7.65 -19.56 -29.04
C VAL A 14 -8.14 -18.75 -27.84
N ALA A 15 -8.12 -19.32 -26.63
CA ALA A 15 -8.65 -18.66 -25.43
C ALA A 15 -7.77 -17.51 -24.86
N CYS A 16 -6.59 -17.26 -25.43
CA CYS A 16 -5.64 -16.27 -24.92
C CYS A 16 -5.39 -15.12 -25.92
N SER A 17 -6.29 -14.15 -25.98
CA SER A 17 -5.93 -12.82 -26.51
C SER A 17 -6.88 -11.68 -26.10
N ASN A 18 -7.38 -11.65 -24.86
CA ASN A 18 -8.10 -10.47 -24.36
C ASN A 18 -7.10 -9.46 -23.78
N THR A 19 -6.75 -8.44 -24.58
CA THR A 19 -6.03 -7.26 -24.09
C THR A 19 -7.02 -6.35 -23.38
N GLU A 20 -7.16 -6.53 -22.07
CA GLU A 20 -7.94 -5.63 -21.21
C GLU A 20 -7.23 -4.28 -21.08
N LYS A 21 -7.96 -3.17 -21.19
CA LYS A 21 -7.42 -1.83 -20.95
C LYS A 21 -7.56 -1.47 -19.47
N ALA A 22 -6.55 -0.82 -18.90
CA ALA A 22 -6.60 -0.33 -17.53
C ALA A 22 -7.60 0.83 -17.41
N GLU A 23 -8.55 0.72 -16.49
CA GLU A 23 -9.50 1.82 -16.16
C GLU A 23 -8.87 2.90 -15.26
N VAL A 24 -7.75 2.59 -14.60
CA VAL A 24 -6.98 3.51 -13.77
C VAL A 24 -5.80 4.00 -14.60
N SER A 25 -5.51 5.31 -14.62
CA SER A 25 -4.35 5.85 -15.34
C SER A 25 -3.04 5.52 -14.62
N GLN A 26 -1.91 5.63 -15.33
CA GLN A 26 -0.59 5.33 -14.76
C GLN A 26 -0.26 6.29 -13.63
N GLU A 27 -0.53 7.58 -13.80
CA GLU A 27 -0.28 8.62 -12.80
C GLU A 27 -1.10 8.35 -11.53
N LYS A 28 -2.38 7.99 -11.73
CA LYS A 28 -3.26 7.66 -10.62
C LYS A 28 -2.84 6.37 -9.91
N MET A 29 -2.30 5.40 -10.64
CA MET A 29 -1.70 4.19 -10.06
C MET A 29 -0.46 4.53 -9.21
N VAL A 30 0.39 5.45 -9.68
CA VAL A 30 1.54 5.97 -8.92
C VAL A 30 1.08 6.63 -7.62
N ASP A 31 0.04 7.47 -7.66
CA ASP A 31 -0.51 8.12 -6.46
C ASP A 31 -1.00 7.11 -5.41
N VAL A 32 -1.72 6.08 -5.87
CA VAL A 32 -2.27 5.03 -5.00
C VAL A 32 -1.16 4.20 -4.39
N LEU A 33 -0.22 3.71 -5.21
CA LEU A 33 0.91 2.89 -4.74
C LEU A 33 1.83 3.66 -3.79
N TYR A 34 2.00 4.97 -4.02
CA TYR A 34 2.73 5.83 -3.09
C TYR A 34 2.07 5.84 -1.71
N ASP A 35 0.78 6.15 -1.63
CA ASP A 35 0.06 6.21 -0.34
C ASP A 35 -0.02 4.85 0.36
N LEU A 36 -0.20 3.76 -0.40
CA LEU A 36 -0.17 2.40 0.11
C LEU A 36 1.19 2.06 0.72
N THR A 37 2.27 2.41 0.03
CA THR A 37 3.66 2.18 0.50
C THR A 37 3.96 2.99 1.77
N VAL A 38 3.52 4.24 1.83
CA VAL A 38 3.71 5.09 3.01
C VAL A 38 2.93 4.50 4.20
N SER A 39 1.67 4.12 4.00
CA SER A 39 0.83 3.52 5.05
C SER A 39 1.39 2.20 5.58
N SER A 40 1.82 1.30 4.67
CA SER A 40 2.39 0.01 5.06
C SER A 40 3.71 0.17 5.82
N SER A 41 4.56 1.12 5.40
CA SER A 41 5.80 1.47 6.08
C SER A 41 5.53 2.05 7.48
N ALA A 42 4.57 2.98 7.60
CA ALA A 42 4.16 3.54 8.88
C ALA A 42 3.71 2.43 9.83
N ARG A 43 2.87 1.50 9.36
CA ARG A 43 2.42 0.34 10.15
C ARG A 43 3.58 -0.56 10.60
N SER A 44 4.51 -0.86 9.69
CA SER A 44 5.70 -1.67 10.00
C SER A 44 6.57 -1.03 11.09
N THR A 45 6.74 0.30 11.06
CA THR A 45 7.51 1.02 12.10
C THR A 45 6.78 1.14 13.44
N ALA A 46 5.46 1.31 13.42
CA ALA A 46 4.64 1.45 14.63
C ALA A 46 4.55 0.14 15.45
N ASN A 47 4.65 -1.03 14.81
CA ASN A 47 4.71 -2.33 15.49
C ASN A 47 5.90 -2.46 16.48
N ARG A 48 6.88 -1.54 16.43
CA ARG A 48 8.05 -1.55 17.31
C ARG A 48 7.88 -0.72 18.59
N ARG A 49 6.72 -0.06 18.78
CA ARG A 49 6.44 0.80 19.94
C ARG A 49 5.08 0.42 20.54
N ASP A 50 4.99 0.34 21.87
CA ASP A 50 3.74 0.18 22.62
C ASP A 50 2.87 1.44 22.48
N THR A 51 2.30 1.64 21.30
CA THR A 51 1.49 2.80 20.93
C THR A 51 0.20 2.35 20.27
N ILE A 52 -0.91 3.05 20.56
CA ILE A 52 -2.19 2.85 19.89
C ILE A 52 -2.00 3.11 18.40
N GLN A 53 -2.15 2.08 17.58
CA GLN A 53 -1.92 2.17 16.14
C GLN A 53 -3.15 2.70 15.42
N TYR A 54 -3.04 3.90 14.85
CA TYR A 54 -3.96 4.34 13.80
C TYR A 54 -3.60 3.61 12.51
N VAL A 55 -4.24 2.46 12.30
CA VAL A 55 -4.12 1.69 11.07
C VAL A 55 -5.03 2.32 10.02
N VAL A 56 -4.42 2.90 8.99
CA VAL A 56 -5.15 3.27 7.77
C VAL A 56 -5.39 1.98 6.97
N ASP A 57 -6.66 1.64 6.78
CA ASP A 57 -7.04 0.47 5.98
C ASP A 57 -6.76 0.72 4.50
N TYR A 58 -6.33 -0.32 3.79
CA TYR A 58 -6.18 -0.35 2.35
C TYR A 58 -7.40 0.20 1.62
N LYS A 59 -8.62 -0.16 2.08
CA LYS A 59 -9.88 0.34 1.51
C LYS A 59 -10.03 1.85 1.64
N GLN A 60 -9.57 2.44 2.74
CA GLN A 60 -9.63 3.88 2.95
C GLN A 60 -8.70 4.61 1.99
N ILE A 61 -7.54 4.05 1.69
CA ILE A 61 -6.59 4.62 0.72
C ILE A 61 -7.17 4.55 -0.70
N LEU A 62 -7.73 3.42 -1.11
CA LEU A 62 -8.40 3.32 -2.40
C LEU A 62 -9.57 4.30 -2.51
N LYS A 63 -10.39 4.43 -1.45
CA LYS A 63 -11.50 5.38 -1.39
C LYS A 63 -11.02 6.84 -1.50
N LYS A 64 -9.90 7.19 -0.85
CA LYS A 64 -9.27 8.53 -0.97
C LYS A 64 -8.95 8.87 -2.43
N HIS A 65 -8.55 7.88 -3.23
CA HIS A 65 -8.27 8.04 -4.66
C HIS A 65 -9.50 7.85 -5.56
N GLY A 66 -10.69 7.59 -5.00
CA GLY A 66 -11.90 7.32 -5.77
C GLY A 66 -11.80 6.05 -6.62
N ILE A 67 -11.08 5.04 -6.13
CA ILE A 67 -10.89 3.74 -6.80
C ILE A 67 -11.56 2.65 -5.96
N ASP A 68 -12.17 1.68 -6.64
CA ASP A 68 -12.64 0.46 -6.00
C ASP A 68 -11.57 -0.65 -6.08
N SER A 69 -11.57 -1.53 -5.10
CA SER A 69 -10.72 -2.72 -5.02
C SER A 69 -10.68 -3.53 -6.32
N LEU A 70 -11.83 -3.75 -6.96
CA LEU A 70 -11.91 -4.48 -8.23
C LEU A 70 -11.23 -3.72 -9.37
N LYS A 71 -11.45 -2.40 -9.46
CA LYS A 71 -10.82 -1.55 -10.47
C LYS A 71 -9.30 -1.52 -10.30
N PHE A 72 -8.82 -1.43 -9.06
CA PHE A 72 -7.40 -1.48 -8.75
C PHE A 72 -6.77 -2.81 -9.21
N ILE A 73 -7.37 -3.95 -8.83
CA ILE A 73 -6.83 -5.28 -9.18
C ILE A 73 -6.79 -5.47 -10.71
N LYS A 74 -7.86 -5.07 -11.42
CA LYS A 74 -7.90 -5.14 -12.88
C LYS A 74 -6.82 -4.28 -13.52
N ALA A 75 -6.69 -3.03 -13.10
CA ALA A 75 -5.65 -2.13 -13.62
C ALA A 75 -4.24 -2.65 -13.30
N GLN A 76 -4.01 -3.15 -12.10
CA GLN A 76 -2.73 -3.76 -11.71
C GLN A 76 -2.40 -4.96 -12.60
N LYS A 77 -3.37 -5.85 -12.86
CA LYS A 77 -3.20 -6.99 -13.75
C LYS A 77 -2.83 -6.57 -15.17
N VAL A 78 -3.48 -5.52 -15.70
CA VAL A 78 -3.16 -4.97 -17.03
C VAL A 78 -1.73 -4.43 -17.06
N TYR A 79 -1.31 -3.65 -16.07
CA TYR A 79 0.06 -3.14 -16.05
C TYR A 79 1.12 -4.23 -15.88
N GLN A 80 0.81 -5.31 -15.16
CA GLN A 80 1.72 -6.45 -15.02
C GLN A 80 1.93 -7.24 -16.33
N GLN A 81 1.09 -7.04 -17.35
CA GLN A 81 1.29 -7.66 -18.67
C GLN A 81 2.43 -7.02 -19.46
N ASP A 82 2.79 -5.78 -19.14
CA ASP A 82 3.89 -5.04 -19.76
C ASP A 82 4.93 -4.66 -18.69
N PRO A 83 6.02 -5.44 -18.56
CA PRO A 83 7.04 -5.21 -17.54
C PRO A 83 7.69 -3.83 -17.61
N ASP A 84 7.85 -3.25 -18.81
CA ASP A 84 8.51 -1.96 -19.00
C ASP A 84 7.61 -0.84 -18.45
N VAL A 85 6.32 -0.88 -18.77
CA VAL A 85 5.34 0.04 -18.19
C VAL A 85 5.24 -0.12 -16.68
N TYR A 86 5.23 -1.35 -16.18
CA TYR A 86 5.17 -1.60 -14.74
C TYR A 86 6.39 -1.07 -14.01
N ALA A 87 7.59 -1.24 -14.58
CA ALA A 87 8.83 -0.69 -14.05
C ALA A 87 8.76 0.84 -13.96
N VAL A 88 8.28 1.52 -15.00
CA VAL A 88 8.13 2.99 -15.01
C VAL A 88 7.21 3.48 -13.88
N ILE A 89 6.13 2.75 -13.57
CA ILE A 89 5.23 3.08 -12.45
C ILE A 89 5.98 3.01 -11.13
N TYR A 90 6.71 1.92 -10.86
CA TYR A 90 7.45 1.77 -9.59
C TYR A 90 8.63 2.73 -9.47
N ASP A 91 9.35 2.99 -10.56
CA ASP A 91 10.41 4.00 -10.59
C ASP A 91 9.86 5.38 -10.23
N SER A 92 8.66 5.70 -10.73
CA SER A 92 7.98 6.96 -10.42
C SER A 92 7.59 7.05 -8.94
N VAL A 93 7.08 5.96 -8.36
CA VAL A 93 6.78 5.85 -6.92
C VAL A 93 8.07 6.05 -6.10
N GLN A 94 9.15 5.36 -6.48
CA GLN A 94 10.44 5.43 -5.79
C GLN A 94 11.03 6.85 -5.84
N LYS A 95 11.05 7.49 -7.00
CA LYS A 95 11.52 8.88 -7.15
C LYS A 95 10.73 9.83 -6.25
N ARG A 96 9.41 9.68 -6.18
CA ARG A 96 8.57 10.51 -5.31
C ARG A 96 8.86 10.28 -3.82
N LEU A 97 9.06 9.03 -3.41
CA LEU A 97 9.45 8.69 -2.03
C LEU A 97 10.81 9.28 -1.67
N GLN A 98 11.80 9.16 -2.56
CA GLN A 98 13.14 9.73 -2.36
C GLN A 98 13.10 11.25 -2.21
N LYS A 99 12.41 11.93 -3.13
CA LYS A 99 12.21 13.38 -3.04
C LYS A 99 11.57 13.78 -1.71
N LYS A 100 10.51 13.06 -1.29
CA LYS A 100 9.85 13.35 -0.02
C LYS A 100 10.76 13.13 1.18
N LEU A 101 11.57 12.08 1.14
CA LEU A 101 12.55 11.79 2.19
C LEU A 101 13.62 12.87 2.30
N GLU A 102 14.11 13.40 1.17
CA GLU A 102 15.05 14.51 1.14
C GLU A 102 14.42 15.79 1.70
N GLU A 103 13.20 16.13 1.32
CA GLU A 103 12.43 17.25 1.88
C GLU A 103 12.31 17.16 3.41
N VAL A 104 11.95 15.97 3.92
CA VAL A 104 11.80 15.72 5.35
C VAL A 104 13.14 15.83 6.08
N ARG A 105 14.24 15.36 5.49
CA ARG A 105 15.60 15.45 6.07
C ARG A 105 16.17 16.86 6.05
N ALA A 106 15.86 17.63 5.01
CA ALA A 106 16.29 19.03 4.88
C ALA A 106 15.56 19.94 5.88
N THR A 107 14.34 19.57 6.25
CA THR A 107 13.61 20.20 7.35
C THR A 107 14.29 19.79 8.65
N LYS A 108 14.95 20.70 9.35
CA LYS A 108 15.46 20.43 10.71
C LYS A 108 14.24 20.07 11.56
N LEU A 109 14.16 18.83 12.03
CA LEU A 109 13.27 18.48 13.11
C LEU A 109 13.67 19.40 14.26
N ASP A 110 12.79 20.32 14.65
CA ASP A 110 12.99 21.06 15.90
C ASP A 110 13.22 20.00 16.96
N SER A 111 14.45 19.94 17.47
CA SER A 111 14.87 19.10 18.58
C SER A 111 14.26 19.58 19.89
N THR A 112 13.02 20.07 19.84
CA THR A 112 12.15 20.07 21.01
C THR A 112 11.84 18.60 21.20
N GLU A 113 12.69 17.92 21.98
CA GLU A 113 12.23 16.79 22.75
C GLU A 113 10.93 17.25 23.41
N GLU A 114 9.80 16.90 22.80
CA GLU A 114 8.52 16.96 23.45
C GLU A 114 8.68 15.98 24.60
N LYS A 115 9.09 16.51 25.77
CA LYS A 115 9.13 15.76 27.00
C LYS A 115 7.72 15.25 27.18
N LEU A 116 7.50 13.99 26.81
CA LEU A 116 6.24 13.30 26.96
C LEU A 116 5.93 13.33 28.44
N ASN A 117 5.16 14.32 28.87
CA ASN A 117 4.65 14.38 30.22
C ASN A 117 3.75 13.15 30.35
N PRO A 118 4.06 12.21 31.26
CA PRO A 118 3.26 11.01 31.38
C PRO A 118 1.83 11.44 31.70
N VAL A 119 0.87 10.97 30.89
CA VAL A 119 -0.58 11.26 31.03
C VAL A 119 -1.10 10.84 32.41
N ILE A 120 -0.39 9.92 33.08
CA ILE A 120 -0.71 9.42 34.42
C ILE A 120 0.57 9.41 35.26
N SER A 121 0.54 10.04 36.43
CA SER A 121 1.59 9.87 37.44
C SER A 121 1.45 8.49 38.08
N ILE A 122 2.56 7.75 38.22
CA ILE A 122 2.57 6.42 38.86
C ILE A 122 1.98 6.48 40.28
N LYS A 123 2.06 7.65 40.94
CA LYS A 123 1.47 7.87 42.28
C LYS A 123 -0.07 7.86 42.28
N ASP A 124 -0.70 8.16 41.15
CA ASP A 124 -2.16 8.26 41.01
C ASP A 124 -2.78 6.92 40.57
N VAL A 125 -1.95 5.94 40.20
CA VAL A 125 -2.41 4.58 39.90
C VAL A 125 -2.80 3.93 41.23
N PRO A 126 -4.08 3.57 41.44
CA PRO A 126 -4.47 2.85 42.64
C PRO A 126 -3.81 1.48 42.58
N PHE A 127 -2.70 1.30 43.29
CA PHE A 127 -2.09 -0.01 43.49
C PHE A 127 -3.07 -0.82 44.34
N SER A 128 -4.05 -1.44 43.68
CA SER A 128 -4.89 -2.46 44.30
C SER A 128 -3.97 -3.63 44.59
N ARG A 129 -3.39 -3.61 45.80
CA ARG A 129 -2.70 -4.75 46.37
C ARG A 129 -3.73 -5.87 46.41
N ARG A 130 -3.71 -6.75 45.41
CA ARG A 130 -4.47 -8.00 45.43
C ARG A 130 -4.00 -8.73 46.67
N ARG A 131 -4.77 -8.61 47.76
CA ARG A 131 -4.58 -9.43 48.95
C ARG A 131 -4.97 -10.83 48.54
N GLU A 132 -3.96 -11.66 48.29
CA GLU A 132 -4.09 -13.12 48.45
C GLU A 132 -4.29 -13.45 49.94
#